data_AF-A0A061NJ92-F1
#
_entry.id   AF-A0A061NJ92-F1
#
_cell.length_a   1.000
_cell.length_b   1.000
_cell.length_c   1.000
_cell.angle_alpha   90.00
_cell.angle_beta   90.00
_cell.angle_gamma   90.00
#
_symmetry.space_group_name_H-M   'P 1'
#
loop_
_entity.id
_entity.type
_entity.pdbx_description
1 polymer ?
#
loop_
_entity_poly.entity_id
_entity_poly.type
_entity_poly.pdbx_seq_one_letter_code
_entity_poly.pdbx_strand_id
1 'polypeptide(L)'
;MTTIRAGVDIGGTFTDLVFITSDGERFFGKTLTTYPDPSEGFIKGLDENMKKHGWSYDQLESIIHGTTLVVNALIERNGAKTALITTEGFRDQLEIASESRYDLYDLMVDNPAPLVPRHLRFTVPERLTSDGSVYKPVDEAKVEEVFQEIVASGVEAVAVCLLHSYRNAAHEQQVREVAKRVAPELHLSISSEVSPEIREYQRSSTTVANVFVKPLVERYLTQLEQTLTERGFRGTFLMMLSGGGTCTVETAIQFPIRILESGLSVGRLPVRITANKPMKTTYSSLIWAGRRQRQVLLIKAYPLRRQNSKSVVLTDF
;
A
#
# COMPACT_ATOMS: atom_id res chain seq x y z
N MET A 1 34.82 8.01 9.55
CA MET A 1 33.72 8.98 9.50
C MET A 1 32.53 8.36 10.21
N THR A 2 31.84 9.12 11.08
CA THR A 2 30.63 8.64 11.76
C THR A 2 29.53 8.42 10.71
N THR A 3 28.99 7.21 10.60
CA THR A 3 27.84 6.93 9.73
C THR A 3 26.54 7.05 10.54
N ILE A 4 25.46 7.42 9.87
CA ILE A 4 24.17 7.72 10.49
C ILE A 4 23.09 6.90 9.79
N ARG A 5 22.20 6.30 10.59
CA ARG A 5 20.98 5.66 10.10
C ARG A 5 19.79 6.44 10.62
N ALA A 6 18.84 6.76 9.74
CA ALA A 6 17.64 7.50 10.11
C ALA A 6 16.38 6.62 9.98
N GLY A 7 15.46 6.75 10.93
CA GLY A 7 14.09 6.29 10.83
C GLY A 7 13.17 7.50 10.80
N VAL A 8 12.23 7.56 9.86
CA VAL A 8 11.28 8.67 9.74
C VAL A 8 9.86 8.16 9.60
N ASP A 9 8.98 8.55 10.51
CA ASP A 9 7.56 8.21 10.46
C ASP A 9 6.71 9.46 10.26
N ILE A 10 5.98 9.52 9.15
CA ILE A 10 5.04 10.60 8.86
C ILE A 10 3.66 10.20 9.36
N GLY A 11 3.29 10.76 10.51
CA GLY A 11 1.94 10.71 11.03
C GLY A 11 1.05 11.84 10.50
N GLY A 12 -0.20 11.87 10.99
CA GLY A 12 -1.19 12.88 10.58
C GLY A 12 -0.97 14.30 11.14
N THR A 13 -0.06 14.48 12.11
CA THR A 13 0.16 15.78 12.77
C THR A 13 1.64 16.09 12.91
N PHE A 14 2.43 15.06 13.23
CA PHE A 14 3.86 15.19 13.38
C PHE A 14 4.57 14.20 12.46
N THR A 15 5.74 14.61 12.02
CA THR A 15 6.76 13.72 11.48
C THR A 15 7.81 13.49 12.55
N ASP A 16 7.97 12.23 12.92
CA ASP A 16 8.89 11.78 13.96
C ASP A 16 10.17 11.23 13.31
N LEU A 17 11.33 11.65 13.80
CA LEU A 17 12.63 11.26 13.29
C LEU A 17 13.47 10.64 14.40
N VAL A 18 14.18 9.57 14.09
CA VAL A 18 15.18 8.95 14.96
C VAL A 18 16.46 8.77 14.18
N PHE A 19 17.59 9.15 14.77
CA PHE A 19 18.91 8.95 14.19
C PHE A 19 19.72 8.05 15.10
N ILE A 20 20.50 7.14 14.51
CA ILE A 20 21.44 6.27 15.20
C ILE A 20 22.79 6.41 14.52
N THR A 21 23.79 6.88 15.26
CA THR A 21 25.17 7.01 14.80
C THR A 21 25.91 5.67 14.93
N SER A 22 27.05 5.55 14.26
CA SER A 22 27.87 4.32 14.25
C SER A 22 28.44 3.94 15.63
N ASP A 23 28.58 4.89 16.54
CA ASP A 23 28.96 4.68 17.95
C ASP A 23 27.77 4.29 18.86
N GLY A 24 26.56 4.27 18.31
CA GLY A 24 25.35 3.83 19.00
C GLY A 24 24.56 4.93 19.73
N GLU A 25 24.99 6.19 19.63
CA GLU A 25 24.20 7.32 20.14
C GLU A 25 22.88 7.47 19.37
N ARG A 26 21.87 8.02 20.05
CA ARG A 26 20.51 8.15 19.54
C ARG A 26 20.04 9.58 19.65
N PHE A 27 19.50 10.10 18.56
CA PHE A 27 18.96 11.44 18.48
C PHE A 27 17.53 11.39 17.99
N PHE A 28 16.73 12.36 18.43
CA PHE A 28 15.31 12.42 18.14
C PHE A 28 14.97 13.79 17.55
N GLY A 29 14.23 13.77 16.45
CA GLY A 29 13.66 14.94 15.80
C GLY A 29 12.15 14.85 15.78
N LYS A 30 11.49 16.00 15.82
CA LYS A 30 10.04 16.09 15.66
C LYS A 30 9.71 17.39 14.94
N THR A 31 8.95 17.28 13.88
CA THR A 31 8.47 18.43 13.10
C THR A 31 6.99 18.25 12.80
N LEU A 32 6.33 19.33 12.39
CA LEU A 32 4.94 19.27 11.95
C LEU A 32 4.86 18.58 10.59
N THR A 33 3.88 17.70 10.42
CA THR A 33 3.52 17.20 9.09
C THR A 33 2.99 18.38 8.28
N THR A 34 3.54 18.57 7.08
CA THR A 34 3.12 19.64 6.18
C THR A 34 2.11 19.09 5.18
N TYR A 35 1.00 19.80 4.98
CA TYR A 35 -0.04 19.43 4.01
C TYR A 35 -0.20 20.57 3.01
N PRO A 36 -0.50 20.29 1.72
CA PRO A 36 -0.86 18.98 1.17
C PRO A 36 0.33 18.06 0.86
N ASP A 37 1.58 18.51 1.02
CA ASP A 37 2.79 17.74 0.71
C ASP A 37 3.58 17.33 1.98
N PRO A 38 3.43 16.08 2.46
CA PRO A 38 4.14 15.59 3.64
C PRO A 38 5.66 15.48 3.46
N SER A 39 6.15 15.48 2.20
CA SER A 39 7.59 15.41 1.92
C SER A 39 8.33 16.64 2.45
N GLU A 40 7.67 17.80 2.48
CA GLU A 40 8.25 19.04 3.02
C GLU A 40 8.55 18.90 4.52
N GLY A 41 7.61 18.32 5.28
CA GLY A 41 7.79 18.06 6.71
C GLY A 41 8.93 17.09 6.97
N PHE A 42 9.00 16.00 6.21
CA PHE A 42 10.09 15.02 6.26
C PHE A 42 11.45 15.68 6.03
N ILE A 43 11.56 16.45 4.95
CA ILE A 43 12.81 17.06 4.53
C ILE A 43 13.25 18.15 5.49
N LYS A 44 12.33 19.00 5.94
CA LYS A 44 12.59 20.01 6.98
C LYS A 44 13.11 19.35 8.26
N GLY A 45 12.50 18.24 8.68
CA GLY A 45 12.93 17.49 9.86
C GLY A 45 14.36 16.97 9.72
N LEU A 46 14.74 16.48 8.55
CA LEU A 46 16.13 16.10 8.27
C LEU A 46 17.06 17.32 8.30
N ASP A 47 16.75 18.38 7.54
CA ASP A 47 17.57 19.59 7.43
C ASP A 47 17.87 20.21 8.82
N GLU A 48 16.85 20.33 9.67
CA GLU A 48 16.98 20.87 11.02
C GLU A 48 17.92 20.02 11.90
N ASN A 49 17.82 18.69 11.81
CA ASN A 49 18.68 17.79 12.58
C ASN A 49 20.11 17.73 12.03
N MET A 50 20.28 17.70 10.71
CA MET A 50 21.61 17.78 10.07
C MET A 50 22.34 19.05 10.52
N LYS A 51 21.66 20.20 10.44
CA LYS A 51 22.22 21.49 10.90
C LYS A 51 22.52 21.50 12.39
N LYS A 52 21.60 21.02 13.22
CA LYS A 52 21.74 21.01 14.68
C LYS A 52 22.94 20.19 15.15
N HIS A 53 23.22 19.08 14.48
CA HIS A 53 24.29 18.15 14.85
C HIS A 53 25.58 18.32 14.02
N GLY A 54 25.60 19.28 13.09
CA GLY A 54 26.75 19.52 12.21
C GLY A 54 27.03 18.35 11.26
N TRP A 55 25.98 17.61 10.88
CA TRP A 55 26.07 16.48 9.96
C TRP A 55 25.77 16.90 8.51
N SER A 56 26.21 16.06 7.58
CA SER A 56 25.93 16.16 6.16
C SER A 56 25.20 14.92 5.64
N TYR A 57 24.45 15.09 4.54
CA TYR A 57 23.59 14.03 3.99
C TYR A 57 24.37 12.82 3.43
N ASP A 58 25.65 12.98 3.09
CA ASP A 58 26.54 11.88 2.68
C ASP A 58 26.93 10.96 3.85
N GLN A 59 26.75 11.41 5.09
CA GLN A 59 26.95 10.59 6.29
C GLN A 59 25.74 9.69 6.59
N LEU A 60 24.58 9.95 5.95
CA LEU A 60 23.40 9.10 6.06
C LEU A 60 23.58 7.84 5.20
N GLU A 61 23.83 6.71 5.87
CA GLU A 61 24.00 5.40 5.24
C GLU A 61 22.65 4.80 4.80
N SER A 62 21.61 5.00 5.62
CA SER A 62 20.27 4.54 5.28
C SER A 62 19.18 5.38 5.94
N ILE A 63 18.04 5.44 5.26
CA ILE A 63 16.81 6.03 5.76
C ILE A 63 15.70 5.00 5.63
N ILE A 64 15.00 4.70 6.73
CA ILE A 64 13.81 3.85 6.75
C ILE A 64 12.58 4.71 7.01
N HIS A 65 11.64 4.71 6.07
CA HIS A 65 10.48 5.59 6.11
C HIS A 65 9.16 4.83 6.27
N GLY A 66 8.38 5.21 7.29
CA GLY A 66 6.98 4.84 7.48
C GLY A 66 6.07 6.03 7.20
N THR A 67 4.89 5.77 6.64
CA THR A 67 3.94 6.83 6.31
C THR A 67 2.50 6.40 6.52
N THR A 68 1.64 7.37 6.84
CA THR A 68 0.19 7.21 6.91
C THR A 68 -0.53 7.63 5.62
N LEU A 69 0.23 8.02 4.58
CA LEU A 69 -0.29 8.53 3.32
C LEU A 69 -1.33 7.58 2.67
N VAL A 70 -1.02 6.29 2.58
CA VAL A 70 -1.88 5.30 1.90
C VAL A 70 -3.19 5.09 2.66
N VAL A 71 -3.13 4.95 3.99
CA VAL A 71 -4.34 4.72 4.79
C VAL A 71 -5.25 5.94 4.79
N ASN A 72 -4.69 7.15 4.81
CA ASN A 72 -5.50 8.38 4.74
C ASN A 72 -6.16 8.52 3.36
N ALA A 73 -5.42 8.29 2.28
CA ALA A 73 -5.96 8.32 0.91
C ALA A 73 -7.14 7.36 0.72
N LEU A 74 -7.08 6.16 1.32
CA LEU A 74 -8.16 5.19 1.25
C LEU A 74 -9.37 5.59 2.09
N ILE A 75 -9.15 6.04 3.34
CA ILE A 75 -10.24 6.49 4.24
C ILE A 75 -10.97 7.70 3.64
N GLU A 76 -10.21 8.68 3.15
CA GLU A 76 -10.75 9.92 2.58
C GLU A 76 -11.24 9.73 1.14
N ARG A 77 -11.07 8.52 0.57
CA ARG A 77 -11.35 8.21 -0.84
C ARG A 77 -10.69 9.20 -1.81
N ASN A 78 -9.51 9.68 -1.43
CA ASN A 78 -8.71 10.62 -2.20
C ASN A 78 -7.59 9.86 -2.93
N GLY A 79 -7.95 9.22 -4.04
CA GLY A 79 -7.04 8.50 -4.91
C GLY A 79 -7.44 8.64 -6.37
N ALA A 80 -6.75 7.90 -7.22
CA ALA A 80 -6.88 7.97 -8.66
C ALA A 80 -8.25 7.46 -9.12
N LYS A 81 -8.83 8.10 -10.14
CA LYS A 81 -10.03 7.56 -10.77
C LYS A 81 -9.70 6.19 -11.38
N THR A 82 -10.31 5.14 -10.87
CA THR A 82 -9.89 3.76 -11.11
C THR A 82 -10.94 2.95 -11.86
N ALA A 83 -10.53 2.15 -12.83
CA ALA A 83 -11.33 1.11 -13.47
C ALA A 83 -10.95 -0.29 -12.96
N LEU A 84 -11.88 -1.24 -13.07
CA LEU A 84 -11.68 -2.65 -12.78
C LEU A 84 -11.99 -3.48 -14.03
N ILE A 85 -11.09 -4.36 -14.43
CA ILE A 85 -11.32 -5.39 -15.45
C ILE A 85 -11.47 -6.75 -14.75
N THR A 86 -12.56 -7.44 -15.03
CA THR A 86 -12.79 -8.83 -14.58
C THR A 86 -13.04 -9.77 -15.74
N THR A 87 -13.05 -11.06 -15.46
CA THR A 87 -13.61 -12.06 -16.37
C THR A 87 -15.07 -11.74 -16.74
N GLU A 88 -15.46 -12.01 -17.97
CA GLU A 88 -16.85 -11.91 -18.44
C GLU A 88 -17.82 -12.67 -17.51
N GLY A 89 -18.92 -12.01 -17.14
CA GLY A 89 -19.88 -12.50 -16.15
C GLY A 89 -19.55 -12.19 -14.68
N PHE A 90 -18.38 -11.61 -14.38
CA PHE A 90 -17.92 -11.33 -13.00
C PHE A 90 -17.83 -9.84 -12.65
N ARG A 91 -18.44 -8.98 -13.48
CA ARG A 91 -18.43 -7.51 -13.33
C ARG A 91 -18.86 -7.02 -11.94
N ASP A 92 -19.84 -7.69 -11.35
CA ASP A 92 -20.48 -7.29 -10.09
C ASP A 92 -19.86 -7.88 -8.83
N GLN A 93 -18.78 -8.64 -8.97
CA GLN A 93 -18.13 -9.30 -7.84
C GLN A 93 -17.73 -8.34 -6.71
N LEU A 94 -17.29 -7.13 -7.05
CA LEU A 94 -16.90 -6.13 -6.05
C LEU A 94 -18.12 -5.53 -5.31
N GLU A 95 -19.29 -5.50 -5.95
CA GLU A 95 -20.56 -5.04 -5.36
C GLU A 95 -21.17 -6.10 -4.45
N ILE A 96 -21.26 -7.32 -4.97
CA ILE A 96 -21.85 -8.48 -4.27
C ILE A 96 -21.04 -8.80 -3.01
N ALA A 97 -19.72 -8.59 -3.09
CA ALA A 97 -18.79 -8.76 -1.99
C ALA A 97 -18.84 -10.17 -1.37
N SER A 98 -18.97 -10.25 -0.06
CA SER A 98 -19.23 -11.48 0.69
C SER A 98 -20.41 -11.27 1.62
N GLU A 99 -20.97 -12.37 2.14
CA GLU A 99 -22.04 -12.35 3.16
C GLU A 99 -21.57 -11.80 4.53
N SER A 100 -20.38 -11.20 4.59
CA SER A 100 -19.78 -10.71 5.83
C SER A 100 -20.39 -9.37 6.22
N ARG A 101 -20.93 -9.30 7.44
CA ARG A 101 -21.45 -8.07 8.06
C ARG A 101 -20.53 -7.63 9.19
N TYR A 102 -20.28 -6.34 9.31
CA TYR A 102 -19.50 -5.79 10.43
C TYR A 102 -20.35 -5.65 11.69
N ASP A 103 -21.66 -5.42 11.55
CA ASP A 103 -22.65 -5.59 12.61
C ASP A 103 -23.54 -6.80 12.30
N LEU A 104 -23.47 -7.82 13.16
CA LEU A 104 -24.22 -9.07 12.98
C LEU A 104 -25.70 -8.94 13.34
N TYR A 105 -26.07 -7.93 14.14
CA TYR A 105 -27.41 -7.77 14.66
C TYR A 105 -28.22 -6.71 13.90
N ASP A 106 -27.55 -5.84 13.15
CA ASP A 106 -28.21 -4.93 12.24
C ASP A 106 -28.55 -5.62 10.91
N LEU A 107 -29.85 -5.83 10.66
CA LEU A 107 -30.35 -6.40 9.42
C LEU A 107 -30.34 -5.41 8.25
N MET A 108 -30.28 -4.11 8.56
CA MET A 108 -30.33 -2.99 7.61
C MET A 108 -28.95 -2.36 7.40
N VAL A 109 -27.88 -3.08 7.79
CA VAL A 109 -26.51 -2.59 7.71
C VAL A 109 -26.15 -2.19 6.28
N ASP A 110 -25.81 -0.92 6.10
CA ASP A 110 -25.31 -0.41 4.82
C ASP A 110 -23.83 -0.76 4.67
N ASN A 111 -23.51 -1.42 3.57
CA ASN A 111 -22.13 -1.71 3.20
C ASN A 111 -21.49 -0.47 2.55
N PRO A 112 -20.21 -0.20 2.82
CA PRO A 112 -19.51 0.91 2.19
C PRO A 112 -19.45 0.70 0.67
N ALA A 113 -19.77 1.76 -0.09
CA ALA A 113 -19.72 1.72 -1.54
C ALA A 113 -18.33 1.29 -2.04
N PRO A 114 -18.20 0.43 -3.06
CA PRO A 114 -16.90 0.04 -3.59
C PRO A 114 -16.07 1.23 -4.09
N LEU A 115 -14.74 1.10 -4.08
CA LEU A 115 -13.82 2.15 -4.59
C LEU A 115 -13.99 2.40 -6.10
N VAL A 116 -14.41 1.37 -6.85
CA VAL A 116 -14.67 1.48 -8.29
C VAL A 116 -16.17 1.43 -8.50
N PRO A 117 -16.83 2.49 -9.02
CA PRO A 117 -18.25 2.47 -9.31
C PRO A 117 -18.56 1.53 -10.48
N ARG A 118 -19.79 1.01 -10.55
CA ARG A 118 -20.18 -0.02 -11.52
C ARG A 118 -19.90 0.35 -12.99
N HIS A 119 -20.09 1.60 -13.39
CA HIS A 119 -19.85 2.06 -14.75
C HIS A 119 -18.36 2.08 -15.16
N LEU A 120 -17.43 1.95 -14.20
CA LEU A 120 -15.99 1.81 -14.44
C LEU A 120 -15.50 0.36 -14.23
N ARG A 121 -16.42 -0.61 -14.22
CA ARG A 121 -16.10 -2.05 -14.15
C ARG A 121 -16.33 -2.65 -15.52
N PHE A 122 -15.27 -3.08 -16.18
CA PHE A 122 -15.25 -3.66 -17.51
C PHE A 122 -15.00 -5.17 -17.44
N THR A 123 -15.21 -5.86 -18.54
CA THR A 123 -15.07 -7.31 -18.63
C THR A 123 -14.32 -7.72 -19.88
N VAL A 124 -13.48 -8.73 -19.77
CA VAL A 124 -12.79 -9.35 -20.92
C VAL A 124 -13.35 -10.76 -21.13
N PRO A 125 -13.61 -11.17 -22.39
CA PRO A 125 -14.13 -12.49 -22.71
C PRO A 125 -13.04 -13.59 -22.64
N GLU A 126 -12.46 -13.83 -21.47
CA GLU A 126 -11.50 -14.92 -21.23
C GLU A 126 -12.05 -15.91 -20.19
N ARG A 127 -11.45 -17.10 -20.04
CA ARG A 127 -11.76 -18.00 -18.92
C ARG A 127 -10.65 -19.01 -18.65
N LEU A 128 -10.29 -19.11 -17.38
CA LEU A 128 -9.55 -20.24 -16.83
C LEU A 128 -10.50 -21.17 -16.07
N THR A 129 -10.16 -22.45 -16.01
CA THR A 129 -10.77 -23.43 -15.11
C THR A 129 -10.12 -23.38 -13.72
N SER A 130 -10.71 -24.08 -12.74
CA SER A 130 -10.18 -24.13 -11.37
C SER A 130 -8.81 -24.82 -11.25
N ASP A 131 -8.46 -25.68 -12.20
CA ASP A 131 -7.13 -26.30 -12.28
C ASP A 131 -6.09 -25.43 -12.99
N GLY A 132 -6.49 -24.26 -13.52
CA GLY A 132 -5.63 -23.30 -14.20
C GLY A 132 -5.46 -23.55 -15.69
N SER A 133 -6.15 -24.54 -16.26
CA SER A 133 -6.18 -24.77 -17.70
C SER A 133 -7.03 -23.71 -18.42
N VAL A 134 -6.70 -23.46 -19.69
CA VAL A 134 -7.38 -22.45 -20.51
C VAL A 134 -8.67 -23.03 -21.04
N TYR A 135 -9.81 -22.45 -20.65
CA TYR A 135 -11.12 -22.76 -21.21
C TYR A 135 -11.47 -21.83 -22.39
N LYS A 136 -11.22 -20.53 -22.23
CA LYS A 136 -11.40 -19.51 -23.25
C LYS A 136 -10.16 -18.61 -23.26
N PRO A 137 -9.38 -18.54 -24.35
CA PRO A 137 -8.17 -17.73 -24.39
C PRO A 137 -8.50 -16.24 -24.35
N VAL A 138 -7.51 -15.41 -24.03
CA VAL A 138 -7.62 -13.95 -24.16
C VAL A 138 -7.69 -13.57 -25.63
N ASP A 139 -8.69 -12.75 -25.99
CA ASP A 139 -8.77 -12.09 -27.28
C ASP A 139 -8.16 -10.69 -27.16
N GLU A 140 -6.96 -10.50 -27.72
CA GLU A 140 -6.23 -9.22 -27.63
C GLU A 140 -7.03 -8.06 -28.23
N ALA A 141 -7.75 -8.27 -29.34
CA ALA A 141 -8.53 -7.19 -29.95
C ALA A 141 -9.65 -6.70 -29.02
N LYS A 142 -10.30 -7.64 -28.29
CA LYS A 142 -11.30 -7.29 -27.28
C LYS A 142 -10.70 -6.60 -26.07
N VAL A 143 -9.48 -6.97 -25.66
CA VAL A 143 -8.77 -6.26 -24.60
C VAL A 143 -8.43 -4.82 -25.05
N GLU A 144 -8.00 -4.64 -26.30
CA GLU A 144 -7.72 -3.31 -26.86
C GLU A 144 -8.97 -2.42 -26.89
N GLU A 145 -10.12 -2.95 -27.35
CA GLU A 145 -11.42 -2.25 -27.29
C GLU A 145 -11.75 -1.79 -25.85
N VAL A 146 -11.60 -2.68 -24.86
CA VAL A 146 -11.85 -2.35 -23.44
C VAL A 146 -10.93 -1.24 -22.96
N PHE A 147 -9.65 -1.25 -23.32
CA PHE A 147 -8.73 -0.17 -22.92
C PHE A 147 -9.05 1.16 -23.61
N GLN A 148 -9.56 1.16 -24.83
CA GLN A 148 -10.02 2.37 -25.50
C GLN A 148 -11.21 2.99 -24.74
N GLU A 149 -12.18 2.18 -24.30
CA GLU A 149 -13.31 2.65 -23.48
C GLU A 149 -12.85 3.18 -22.11
N ILE A 150 -11.88 2.52 -21.49
CA ILE A 150 -11.26 2.93 -20.23
C ILE A 150 -10.60 4.30 -20.39
N VAL A 151 -9.77 4.49 -21.42
CA VAL A 151 -9.12 5.78 -21.72
C VAL A 151 -10.17 6.87 -21.97
N ALA A 152 -11.22 6.58 -22.74
CA ALA A 152 -12.32 7.52 -22.99
C ALA A 152 -13.09 7.90 -21.72
N SER A 153 -13.09 7.03 -20.69
CA SER A 153 -13.70 7.29 -19.39
C SER A 153 -12.86 8.20 -18.49
N GLY A 154 -11.65 8.58 -18.92
CA GLY A 154 -10.75 9.48 -18.20
C GLY A 154 -10.27 8.91 -16.87
N VAL A 155 -10.12 7.59 -16.77
CA VAL A 155 -9.50 6.97 -15.59
C VAL A 155 -7.98 7.08 -15.66
N GLU A 156 -7.33 7.07 -14.51
CA GLU A 156 -5.87 7.16 -14.37
C GLU A 156 -5.27 5.78 -14.03
N ALA A 157 -6.08 4.89 -13.45
CA ALA A 157 -5.64 3.64 -12.87
C ALA A 157 -6.57 2.47 -13.25
N VAL A 158 -6.00 1.28 -13.43
CA VAL A 158 -6.74 0.07 -13.82
C VAL A 158 -6.28 -1.14 -13.00
N ALA A 159 -7.23 -1.78 -12.33
CA ALA A 159 -7.04 -3.08 -11.69
C ALA A 159 -7.51 -4.18 -12.64
N VAL A 160 -6.72 -5.24 -12.80
CA VAL A 160 -7.12 -6.45 -13.54
C VAL A 160 -7.24 -7.60 -12.54
N CYS A 161 -8.43 -8.19 -12.44
CA CYS A 161 -8.69 -9.33 -11.58
C CYS A 161 -9.49 -10.39 -12.34
N LEU A 162 -8.77 -11.32 -12.94
CA LEU A 162 -9.35 -12.44 -13.67
C LEU A 162 -9.54 -13.64 -12.74
N LEU A 163 -10.47 -14.52 -13.08
CA LEU A 163 -10.70 -15.74 -12.33
C LEU A 163 -9.53 -16.70 -12.44
N HIS A 164 -9.21 -17.35 -11.31
CA HIS A 164 -8.12 -18.32 -11.21
C HIS A 164 -6.72 -17.78 -11.60
N SER A 165 -6.54 -16.45 -11.69
CA SER A 165 -5.24 -15.83 -11.98
C SER A 165 -4.18 -16.09 -10.91
N TYR A 166 -4.61 -16.38 -9.67
CA TYR A 166 -3.74 -16.85 -8.59
C TYR A 166 -3.07 -18.20 -8.89
N ARG A 167 -3.64 -19.00 -9.80
CA ARG A 167 -3.11 -20.30 -10.21
C ARG A 167 -2.39 -20.23 -11.55
N ASN A 168 -2.93 -19.47 -12.49
CA ASN A 168 -2.29 -19.23 -13.78
C ASN A 168 -2.40 -17.74 -14.15
N ALA A 169 -1.28 -17.02 -14.05
CA ALA A 169 -1.22 -15.58 -14.27
C ALA A 169 -1.20 -15.17 -15.76
N ALA A 170 -1.11 -16.13 -16.70
CA ALA A 170 -0.83 -15.86 -18.11
C ALA A 170 -1.81 -14.86 -18.75
N HIS A 171 -3.12 -15.02 -18.49
CA HIS A 171 -4.13 -14.13 -19.05
C HIS A 171 -4.02 -12.70 -18.52
N GLU A 172 -3.77 -12.52 -17.21
CA GLU A 172 -3.57 -11.17 -16.65
C GLU A 172 -2.28 -10.52 -17.18
N GLN A 173 -1.22 -11.32 -17.37
CA GLN A 173 0.02 -10.85 -17.98
C GLN A 173 -0.21 -10.42 -19.43
N GLN A 174 -0.97 -11.19 -20.22
CA GLN A 174 -1.35 -10.80 -21.59
C GLN A 174 -2.13 -9.49 -21.60
N VAL A 175 -3.13 -9.33 -20.73
CA VAL A 175 -3.89 -8.07 -20.59
C VAL A 175 -2.96 -6.90 -20.25
N ARG A 176 -1.97 -7.09 -19.38
CA ARG A 176 -0.97 -6.06 -19.08
C ARG A 176 -0.11 -5.70 -20.30
N GLU A 177 0.34 -6.68 -21.07
CA GLU A 177 1.17 -6.39 -22.25
C GLU A 177 0.38 -5.63 -23.31
N VAL A 178 -0.92 -5.92 -23.49
CA VAL A 178 -1.81 -5.10 -24.31
C VAL A 178 -1.91 -3.68 -23.75
N ALA A 179 -2.17 -3.53 -22.45
CA ALA A 179 -2.29 -2.23 -21.79
C ALA A 179 -1.05 -1.33 -22.00
N LYS A 180 0.15 -1.89 -21.88
CA LYS A 180 1.41 -1.16 -22.14
C LYS A 180 1.51 -0.61 -23.55
N ARG A 181 0.92 -1.28 -24.55
CA ARG A 181 0.94 -0.82 -25.95
C ARG A 181 -0.10 0.27 -26.21
N VAL A 182 -1.33 0.09 -25.71
CA VAL A 182 -2.47 0.95 -26.10
C VAL A 182 -2.77 2.07 -25.11
N ALA A 183 -2.36 1.93 -23.85
CA ALA A 183 -2.60 2.88 -22.78
C ALA A 183 -1.41 2.96 -21.81
N PRO A 184 -0.20 3.30 -22.29
CA PRO A 184 1.02 3.31 -21.47
C PRO A 184 0.99 4.29 -20.29
N GLU A 185 0.15 5.32 -20.36
CA GLU A 185 0.00 6.34 -19.31
C GLU A 185 -0.83 5.85 -18.11
N LEU A 186 -1.54 4.73 -18.23
CA LEU A 186 -2.39 4.21 -17.15
C LEU A 186 -1.57 3.41 -16.13
N HIS A 187 -1.83 3.67 -14.85
CA HIS A 187 -1.30 2.82 -13.78
C HIS A 187 -2.03 1.50 -13.74
N LEU A 188 -1.32 0.40 -14.00
CA LEU A 188 -1.91 -0.94 -13.97
C LEU A 188 -1.48 -1.72 -12.72
N SER A 189 -2.39 -2.52 -12.17
CA SER A 189 -2.08 -3.60 -11.24
C SER A 189 -2.82 -4.88 -11.64
N ILE A 190 -2.10 -6.00 -11.70
CA ILE A 190 -2.68 -7.32 -11.93
C ILE A 190 -2.79 -8.10 -10.61
N SER A 191 -3.91 -8.79 -10.42
CA SER A 191 -4.23 -9.38 -9.12
C SER A 191 -3.33 -10.56 -8.74
N SER A 192 -2.81 -11.27 -9.74
CA SER A 192 -1.80 -12.33 -9.61
C SER A 192 -0.46 -11.86 -9.05
N GLU A 193 -0.14 -10.56 -9.11
CA GLU A 193 1.07 -10.00 -8.48
C GLU A 193 0.78 -9.33 -7.14
N VAL A 194 -0.35 -8.63 -7.05
CA VAL A 194 -0.72 -7.90 -5.83
C VAL A 194 -1.11 -8.85 -4.71
N SER A 195 -1.99 -9.81 -4.99
CA SER A 195 -2.54 -10.75 -4.02
C SER A 195 -2.96 -12.06 -4.69
N PRO A 196 -2.01 -12.95 -5.05
CA PRO A 196 -2.27 -14.25 -5.69
C PRO A 196 -2.90 -15.26 -4.72
N GLU A 197 -4.14 -14.98 -4.30
CA GLU A 197 -4.91 -15.76 -3.34
C GLU A 197 -6.24 -16.16 -3.98
N ILE A 198 -6.78 -17.33 -3.62
CA ILE A 198 -7.96 -17.91 -4.29
C ILE A 198 -9.20 -17.01 -4.28
N ARG A 199 -9.50 -16.36 -3.15
CA ARG A 199 -10.77 -15.66 -2.96
C ARG A 199 -10.82 -14.37 -3.75
N GLU A 200 -11.76 -14.31 -4.68
CA GLU A 200 -11.83 -13.27 -5.68
C GLU A 200 -12.21 -11.92 -5.09
N TYR A 201 -13.21 -11.82 -4.20
CA TYR A 201 -13.59 -10.52 -3.62
C TYR A 201 -12.41 -9.86 -2.89
N GLN A 202 -11.73 -10.60 -2.00
CA GLN A 202 -10.58 -10.09 -1.26
C GLN A 202 -9.42 -9.73 -2.21
N ARG A 203 -9.19 -10.56 -3.23
CA ARG A 203 -8.17 -10.31 -4.25
C ARG A 203 -8.49 -9.05 -5.05
N SER A 204 -9.68 -8.93 -5.63
CA SER A 204 -10.14 -7.74 -6.36
C SER A 204 -10.10 -6.49 -5.50
N SER A 205 -10.63 -6.53 -4.28
CA SER A 205 -10.63 -5.40 -3.34
C SER A 205 -9.20 -4.92 -3.04
N THR A 206 -8.27 -5.84 -2.80
CA THR A 206 -6.86 -5.52 -2.53
C THR A 206 -6.17 -4.94 -3.76
N THR A 207 -6.40 -5.51 -4.95
CA THR A 207 -5.82 -5.02 -6.22
C THR A 207 -6.36 -3.65 -6.61
N VAL A 208 -7.65 -3.42 -6.40
CA VAL A 208 -8.29 -2.11 -6.60
C VAL A 208 -7.68 -1.09 -5.64
N ALA A 209 -7.63 -1.38 -4.34
CA ALA A 209 -7.03 -0.47 -3.36
C ALA A 209 -5.56 -0.17 -3.67
N ASN A 210 -4.80 -1.16 -4.16
CA ASN A 210 -3.40 -0.99 -4.57
C ASN A 210 -3.25 0.03 -5.69
N VAL A 211 -4.01 -0.13 -6.78
CA VAL A 211 -3.87 0.76 -7.94
C VAL A 211 -4.49 2.14 -7.70
N PHE A 212 -5.54 2.21 -6.87
CA PHE A 212 -6.22 3.45 -6.49
C PHE A 212 -5.26 4.48 -5.85
N VAL A 213 -4.35 4.04 -5.00
CA VAL A 213 -3.36 4.93 -4.36
C VAL A 213 -2.03 5.01 -5.10
N LYS A 214 -1.83 4.22 -6.15
CA LYS A 214 -0.53 4.07 -6.82
C LYS A 214 0.01 5.38 -7.40
N PRO A 215 -0.77 6.19 -8.14
CA PRO A 215 -0.25 7.45 -8.69
C PRO A 215 0.16 8.45 -7.61
N LEU A 216 -0.58 8.46 -6.49
CA LEU A 216 -0.30 9.32 -5.36
C LEU A 216 1.00 8.92 -4.64
N VAL A 217 1.23 7.62 -4.42
CA VAL A 217 2.45 7.10 -3.80
C VAL A 217 3.66 7.26 -4.71
N GLU A 218 3.51 7.03 -6.01
CA GLU A 218 4.57 7.24 -6.99
C GLU A 218 5.07 8.67 -6.97
N ARG A 219 4.18 9.64 -7.19
CA ARG A 219 4.53 11.07 -7.16
C ARG A 219 5.25 11.45 -5.87
N TYR A 220 4.71 11.02 -4.73
CA TYR A 220 5.29 11.31 -3.42
C TYR A 220 6.70 10.75 -3.26
N LEU A 221 6.90 9.46 -3.56
CA LEU A 221 8.20 8.82 -3.34
C LEU A 221 9.25 9.27 -4.35
N THR A 222 8.88 9.50 -5.61
CA THR A 222 9.79 10.02 -6.63
C THR A 222 10.28 11.42 -6.29
N GLN A 223 9.37 12.32 -5.88
CA GLN A 223 9.72 13.68 -5.46
C GLN A 223 10.66 13.65 -4.23
N LEU A 224 10.38 12.77 -3.28
CA LEU A 224 11.18 12.64 -2.07
C LEU A 224 12.59 12.09 -2.36
N GLU A 225 12.71 11.06 -3.21
CA GLU A 225 14.00 10.52 -3.65
C GLU A 225 14.84 11.54 -4.40
N GLN A 226 14.23 12.31 -5.31
CA GLN A 226 14.89 13.40 -6.02
C GLN A 226 15.43 14.43 -5.03
N THR A 227 14.59 14.86 -4.10
CA THR A 227 14.91 15.89 -3.10
C THR A 227 16.06 15.44 -2.17
N LEU A 228 16.10 14.16 -1.79
CA LEU A 228 17.21 13.58 -1.03
C LEU A 228 18.50 13.56 -1.85
N THR A 229 18.41 13.17 -3.13
CA THR A 229 19.55 13.10 -4.05
C THR A 229 20.20 14.47 -4.27
N GLU A 230 19.39 15.51 -4.44
CA GLU A 230 19.80 16.91 -4.58
C GLU A 230 20.52 17.44 -3.34
N ARG A 231 20.12 16.98 -2.14
CA ARG A 231 20.80 17.30 -0.87
C ARG A 231 22.11 16.53 -0.64
N GLY A 232 22.47 15.63 -1.56
CA GLY A 232 23.72 14.86 -1.48
C GLY A 232 23.59 13.52 -0.74
N PHE A 233 22.37 13.03 -0.50
CA PHE A 233 22.18 11.67 0.02
C PHE A 233 22.69 10.64 -0.99
N ARG A 234 23.46 9.65 -0.50
CA ARG A 234 24.04 8.55 -1.30
C ARG A 234 23.80 7.17 -0.69
N GLY A 235 23.04 7.12 0.41
CA GLY A 235 22.72 5.88 1.11
C GLY A 235 21.51 5.14 0.52
N THR A 236 21.02 4.15 1.28
CA THR A 236 19.84 3.36 0.89
C THR A 236 18.56 3.98 1.46
N PHE A 237 17.59 4.28 0.61
CA PHE A 237 16.24 4.69 1.05
C PHE A 237 15.27 3.51 1.00
N LEU A 238 14.66 3.20 2.14
CA LEU A 238 13.80 2.04 2.32
C LEU A 238 12.45 2.44 2.90
N MET A 239 11.41 1.71 2.48
CA MET A 239 10.06 1.85 3.01
C MET A 239 9.76 0.76 4.02
N MET A 240 9.08 1.12 5.11
CA MET A 240 8.58 0.16 6.08
C MET A 240 7.36 -0.57 5.52
N LEU A 241 7.32 -1.90 5.64
CA LEU A 241 6.16 -2.70 5.27
C LEU A 241 5.22 -2.85 6.45
N SER A 242 3.92 -3.01 6.17
CA SER A 242 2.91 -3.30 7.19
C SER A 242 3.21 -4.60 7.96
N GLY A 243 3.96 -5.53 7.35
CA GLY A 243 4.41 -6.78 7.99
C GLY A 243 5.61 -6.62 8.95
N GLY A 244 6.18 -5.42 9.08
CA GLY A 244 7.37 -5.15 9.90
C GLY A 244 8.71 -5.51 9.24
N GLY A 245 8.72 -5.76 7.93
CA GLY A 245 9.94 -5.78 7.12
C GLY A 245 10.16 -4.44 6.42
N THR A 246 11.18 -4.35 5.57
CA THR A 246 11.42 -3.18 4.71
C THR A 246 11.40 -3.58 3.24
N CYS A 247 11.20 -2.62 2.34
CA CYS A 247 11.31 -2.80 0.90
C CYS A 247 11.94 -1.57 0.23
N THR A 248 12.29 -1.71 -1.05
CA THR A 248 12.74 -0.58 -1.87
C THR A 248 11.58 0.37 -2.16
N VAL A 249 11.91 1.60 -2.58
CA VAL A 249 10.92 2.57 -3.07
C VAL A 249 10.17 2.02 -4.28
N GLU A 250 10.88 1.43 -5.25
CA GLU A 250 10.26 0.78 -6.42
C GLU A 250 9.19 -0.24 -6.03
N THR A 251 9.48 -1.10 -5.05
CA THR A 251 8.50 -2.09 -4.56
C THR A 251 7.30 -1.41 -3.90
N ALA A 252 7.51 -0.32 -3.17
CA ALA A 252 6.44 0.44 -2.52
C ALA A 252 5.55 1.18 -3.53
N ILE A 253 6.13 1.69 -4.62
CA ILE A 253 5.39 2.28 -5.75
C ILE A 253 4.60 1.20 -6.49
N GLN A 254 5.20 0.02 -6.71
CA GLN A 254 4.52 -1.07 -7.39
C GLN A 254 3.36 -1.65 -6.55
N PHE A 255 3.58 -1.79 -5.23
CA PHE A 255 2.62 -2.38 -4.30
C PHE A 255 2.32 -1.49 -3.06
N PRO A 256 1.71 -0.30 -3.24
CA PRO A 256 1.41 0.62 -2.13
C PRO A 256 0.58 -0.01 -1.01
N ILE A 257 -0.27 -0.98 -1.35
CA ILE A 257 -1.10 -1.66 -0.35
C ILE A 257 -0.29 -2.36 0.74
N ARG A 258 0.99 -2.69 0.47
CA ARG A 258 1.89 -3.33 1.42
C ARG A 258 2.43 -2.34 2.47
N ILE A 259 2.40 -1.04 2.20
CA ILE A 259 2.83 0.02 3.13
C ILE A 259 1.65 0.71 3.84
N LEU A 260 0.42 0.19 3.67
CA LEU A 260 -0.83 0.72 4.23
C LEU A 260 -0.75 1.08 5.72
N GLU A 261 -0.20 0.18 6.54
CA GLU A 261 -0.02 0.39 7.98
C GLU A 261 1.47 0.53 8.36
N SER A 262 2.31 0.99 7.44
CA SER A 262 3.77 1.05 7.63
C SER A 262 4.20 1.81 8.88
N GLY A 263 3.64 3.01 9.12
CA GLY A 263 3.94 3.80 10.33
C GLY A 263 3.54 3.08 11.63
N LEU A 264 2.40 2.39 11.64
CA LEU A 264 1.96 1.62 12.82
C LEU A 264 2.86 0.41 13.10
N SER A 265 3.42 -0.19 12.06
CA SER A 265 4.31 -1.34 12.18
C SER A 265 5.66 -0.99 12.80
N VAL A 266 6.12 0.27 12.65
CA VAL A 266 7.29 0.80 13.38
C VAL A 266 7.08 0.69 14.89
N GLY A 267 5.88 0.98 15.39
CA GLY A 267 5.54 0.84 16.81
C GLY A 267 5.38 -0.61 17.30
N ARG A 268 5.10 -1.56 16.39
CA ARG A 268 4.92 -2.99 16.72
C ARG A 268 6.25 -3.76 16.88
N LEU A 269 7.25 -3.41 16.09
CA LEU A 269 8.57 -4.07 16.07
C LEU A 269 9.31 -4.04 17.42
N PRO A 270 9.39 -2.91 18.13
CA PRO A 270 10.04 -2.83 19.44
C PRO A 270 9.47 -3.83 20.44
N VAL A 271 8.14 -4.03 20.46
CA VAL A 271 7.47 -4.98 21.37
C VAL A 271 7.99 -6.39 21.13
N ARG A 272 8.17 -6.81 19.88
CA ARG A 272 8.74 -8.13 19.51
C ARG A 272 10.21 -8.25 19.96
N ILE A 273 11.00 -7.20 19.77
CA ILE A 273 12.43 -7.19 20.16
C ILE A 273 12.57 -7.23 21.69
N THR A 274 11.74 -6.51 22.44
CA THR A 274 11.71 -6.58 23.91
C THR A 274 11.12 -7.89 24.45
N ALA A 275 10.16 -8.49 23.74
CA ALA A 275 9.51 -9.75 24.13
C ALA A 275 10.37 -11.01 23.88
N ASN A 276 11.54 -10.88 23.25
CA ASN A 276 12.54 -11.96 23.17
C ASN A 276 13.31 -12.16 24.49
N LYS A 277 13.02 -11.39 25.54
CA LYS A 277 13.36 -11.75 26.93
C LYS A 277 12.30 -12.76 27.42
N PRO A 278 12.69 -13.84 28.12
CA PRO A 278 11.78 -14.93 28.44
C PRO A 278 10.70 -14.47 29.43
N MET A 279 9.53 -14.03 28.94
CA MET A 279 8.34 -13.85 29.75
C MET A 279 7.08 -14.28 28.99
N LYS A 280 6.32 -15.17 29.64
CA LYS A 280 5.04 -15.73 29.23
C LYS A 280 3.94 -14.65 29.33
N THR A 281 3.93 -13.66 28.44
CA THR A 281 2.97 -12.55 28.54
C THR A 281 2.35 -12.20 27.19
N THR A 282 1.03 -12.03 27.17
CA THR A 282 0.31 -11.39 26.06
C THR A 282 0.56 -9.89 26.16
N TYR A 283 0.98 -9.26 25.06
CA TYR A 283 1.20 -7.82 25.02
C TYR A 283 0.06 -7.17 24.23
N SER A 284 -0.53 -6.12 24.77
CA SER A 284 -1.40 -5.23 24.00
C SER A 284 -0.69 -3.89 23.88
N SER A 285 -0.51 -3.41 22.65
CA SER A 285 0.05 -2.09 22.38
C SER A 285 -1.06 -1.20 21.84
N LEU A 286 -1.34 -0.12 22.55
CA LEU A 286 -2.20 0.95 22.09
C LEU A 286 -1.31 2.03 21.47
N ILE A 287 -1.46 2.25 20.16
CA ILE A 287 -0.74 3.31 19.45
C ILE A 287 -1.71 4.46 19.23
N TRP A 288 -1.36 5.63 19.77
CA TRP A 288 -2.07 6.88 19.55
C TRP A 288 -1.34 7.67 18.46
N ALA A 289 -2.04 7.99 17.37
CA ALA A 289 -1.53 8.85 16.31
C ALA A 289 -2.48 10.05 16.16
N GLY A 290 -2.09 11.21 16.71
CA GLY A 290 -2.93 12.40 16.75
C GLY A 290 -4.24 12.17 17.52
N ARG A 291 -5.40 12.41 16.89
CA ARG A 291 -6.73 12.20 17.48
C ARG A 291 -7.25 10.75 17.39
N ARG A 292 -6.52 9.83 16.77
CA ARG A 292 -7.00 8.46 16.54
C ARG A 292 -6.24 7.46 17.41
N GLN A 293 -7.00 6.62 18.10
CA GLN A 293 -6.50 5.50 18.88
C GLN A 293 -6.58 4.22 18.04
N ARG A 294 -5.48 3.47 17.94
CA ARG A 294 -5.49 2.14 17.32
C ARG A 294 -4.93 1.11 18.30
N GLN A 295 -5.69 0.04 18.53
CA GLN A 295 -5.29 -1.06 19.40
C GLN A 295 -4.67 -2.19 18.57
N VAL A 296 -3.50 -2.65 18.99
CA VAL A 296 -2.81 -3.81 18.42
C VAL A 296 -2.61 -4.84 19.52
N LEU A 297 -3.11 -6.05 19.30
CA LEU A 297 -2.98 -7.16 20.25
C LEU A 297 -1.92 -8.16 19.75
N LEU A 298 -0.88 -8.38 20.54
CA LEU A 298 0.19 -9.36 20.33
C LEU A 298 -0.01 -10.54 21.30
N ILE A 299 -0.56 -11.65 20.80
CA ILE A 299 -0.74 -12.89 21.57
C ILE A 299 0.36 -13.88 21.22
N LYS A 300 1.24 -14.17 22.20
CA LYS A 300 2.51 -14.93 22.04
C LYS A 300 3.48 -14.25 21.07
N ALA A 301 4.76 -14.61 21.10
CA ALA A 301 5.84 -14.03 20.28
C ALA A 301 5.72 -14.30 18.75
N TYR A 302 4.49 -14.44 18.26
CA TYR A 302 4.10 -14.39 16.87
C TYR A 302 3.06 -13.28 16.73
N PRO A 303 3.21 -12.32 15.81
CA PRO A 303 2.06 -11.50 15.45
C PRO A 303 0.94 -12.45 15.03
N LEU A 304 -0.28 -12.20 15.50
CA LEU A 304 -1.47 -12.78 14.89
C LEU A 304 -1.49 -12.30 13.43
N ARG A 305 -0.83 -13.05 12.54
CA ARG A 305 -1.17 -13.01 11.12
C ARG A 305 -2.59 -13.53 11.06
N ARG A 306 -3.59 -12.65 10.96
CA ARG A 306 -4.90 -13.07 10.48
C ARG A 306 -4.69 -13.64 9.09
N GLN A 307 -4.53 -14.95 9.00
CA GLN A 307 -4.42 -15.68 7.72
C GLN A 307 -5.76 -15.70 6.97
N ASN A 308 -6.87 -15.23 7.57
CA ASN A 308 -8.22 -15.42 7.01
C ASN A 308 -9.06 -14.14 6.76
N SER A 309 -8.47 -12.94 6.74
CA SER A 309 -9.18 -11.75 6.23
C SER A 309 -8.21 -10.65 5.80
N LYS A 310 -7.62 -10.80 4.61
CA LYS A 310 -7.08 -9.68 3.84
C LYS A 310 -8.24 -9.02 3.08
N SER A 311 -9.17 -8.41 3.79
CA SER A 311 -10.12 -7.46 3.19
C SER A 311 -9.86 -6.11 3.83
N VAL A 312 -9.56 -5.12 3.00
CA VAL A 312 -9.58 -3.72 3.40
C VAL A 312 -11.06 -3.36 3.51
N VAL A 313 -11.63 -3.53 4.71
CA VAL A 313 -12.96 -3.02 5.02
C VAL A 313 -12.75 -1.65 5.66
N LEU A 314 -12.89 -0.59 4.84
CA LEU A 314 -12.92 0.78 5.33
C LEU A 314 -14.32 1.01 5.91
N THR A 315 -14.40 1.08 7.23
CA THR A 315 -15.58 1.54 7.95
C THR A 315 -15.29 2.95 8.42
N ASP A 316 -16.20 3.88 8.13
CA ASP A 316 -16.19 5.20 8.71
C ASP A 316 -16.50 5.06 10.21
N PHE A 317 -15.65 5.64 11.06
CA PHE A 317 -15.91 5.87 12.48
C PHE A 317 -15.75 7.36 12.76
#